data_AF-A0A844TMM2-F1
#
_entry.id   AF-A0A844TMM2-F1
#
_cell.length_a   1.000
_cell.length_b   1.000
_cell.length_c   1.000
_cell.angle_alpha   90.00
_cell.angle_beta   90.00
_cell.angle_gamma   90.00
#
_symmetry.space_group_name_H-M   'P 1'
#
loop_
_entity.id
_entity.type
_entity.pdbx_description
1 polymer ?
#
loop_
_entity_poly.entity_id
_entity_poly.type
_entity_poly.pdbx_seq_one_letter_code
_entity_poly.pdbx_strand_id
1 'polypeptide(L)'
;MPFTNDAHELLGLLAYIHLEHHQPEKSVVLLQALHAIGVSTPKEETMLALSLLQAGKPEAALARLDQLALNGVSDAACHLIRSQALHALGRKVEARAAMRAYLRARAASVTSRPDPASLNLSAPSSLA
;
A
#
# COMPACT_ATOMS: atom_id res chain seq x y z
N MET A 1 17.35 16.87 14.43
CA MET A 1 17.93 17.43 13.19
C MET A 1 16.78 17.81 12.27
N PRO A 2 16.58 19.10 11.94
CA PRO A 2 15.35 19.58 11.29
C PRO A 2 15.19 19.15 9.81
N PHE A 3 16.28 18.80 9.12
CA PHE A 3 16.24 18.39 7.71
C PHE A 3 15.66 16.99 7.46
N THR A 4 15.47 16.18 8.50
CA THR A 4 15.09 14.77 8.33
C THR A 4 13.65 14.61 7.82
N ASN A 5 12.72 15.49 8.22
CA ASN A 5 11.33 15.41 7.77
C ASN A 5 11.17 15.87 6.32
N ASP A 6 11.76 17.02 5.96
CA ASP A 6 11.70 17.53 4.58
C ASP A 6 12.39 16.59 3.59
N ALA A 7 13.53 16.00 4.00
CA ALA A 7 14.22 15.00 3.19
C ALA A 7 13.39 13.72 3.03
N HIS A 8 12.66 13.30 4.06
CA HIS A 8 11.75 12.16 3.98
C HIS A 8 10.62 12.42 2.98
N GLU A 9 9.92 13.54 3.12
CA GLU A 9 8.83 13.92 2.20
C GLU A 9 9.32 14.02 0.75
N LEU A 10 10.50 14.62 0.53
CA LEU A 10 11.10 14.74 -0.79
C LEU A 10 11.44 13.36 -1.39
N LEU A 11 12.07 12.47 -0.61
CA LEU A 11 12.41 11.12 -1.07
C LEU A 11 11.16 10.29 -1.38
N GLY A 12 10.13 10.40 -0.55
CA GLY A 12 8.84 9.73 -0.77
C GLY A 12 8.14 10.23 -2.05
N LEU A 13 8.14 11.56 -2.27
CA LEU A 13 7.59 12.15 -3.49
C LEU A 13 8.38 11.75 -4.74
N LEU A 14 9.71 11.80 -4.69
CA LEU A 14 10.55 11.38 -5.81
C LEU A 14 10.38 9.88 -6.12
N ALA A 15 10.27 9.04 -5.10
CA ALA A 15 10.00 7.62 -5.28
C ALA A 15 8.67 7.37 -6.00
N TYR A 16 7.63 8.11 -5.64
CA TYR A 16 6.33 8.07 -6.30
C TYR A 16 6.43 8.53 -7.77
N ILE A 17 7.07 9.68 -8.02
CA ILE A 17 7.27 10.22 -9.38
C ILE A 17 8.02 9.21 -10.26
N HIS A 18 9.09 8.60 -9.75
CA HIS A 18 9.84 7.60 -10.51
C HIS A 18 9.00 6.35 -10.84
N LEU A 19 8.10 5.94 -9.94
CA LEU A 19 7.21 4.83 -10.18
C LEU A 19 6.20 5.14 -11.29
N GLU A 20 5.59 6.34 -11.26
CA GLU A 20 4.66 6.81 -12.29
C GLU A 20 5.33 6.96 -13.67
N HIS A 21 6.62 7.31 -13.69
CA HIS A 21 7.41 7.44 -14.93
C HIS A 21 8.11 6.15 -15.37
N HIS A 22 7.59 4.98 -14.96
CA HIS A 22 8.12 3.66 -15.32
C HIS A 22 9.62 3.48 -15.06
N GLN A 23 10.13 4.09 -13.99
CA GLN A 23 11.51 3.95 -13.50
C GLN A 23 11.51 3.26 -12.12
N PRO A 24 11.00 2.01 -12.02
CA PRO A 24 10.78 1.35 -10.74
C PRO A 24 12.10 1.11 -9.98
N GLU A 25 13.24 0.95 -10.66
CA GLU A 25 14.55 0.76 -10.02
C GLU A 25 14.97 1.98 -9.21
N LYS A 26 14.72 3.19 -9.73
CA LYS A 26 15.01 4.44 -9.00
C LYS A 26 14.09 4.59 -7.79
N SER A 27 12.81 4.25 -7.97
CA SER A 27 11.84 4.22 -6.87
C SER A 27 12.30 3.26 -5.75
N VAL A 28 12.75 2.05 -6.11
CA VAL A 28 13.30 1.07 -5.15
C VAL A 28 14.46 1.65 -4.36
N VAL A 29 15.43 2.30 -5.02
CA VAL A 29 16.61 2.86 -4.33
C VAL A 29 16.21 3.90 -3.29
N LEU A 30 15.30 4.82 -3.65
CA LEU A 30 14.86 5.88 -2.74
C LEU A 30 14.08 5.32 -1.54
N LEU A 31 13.18 4.37 -1.77
CA LEU A 31 12.39 3.74 -0.70
C LEU A 31 13.25 2.83 0.19
N GLN A 32 14.25 2.14 -0.38
CA GLN A 32 15.23 1.39 0.41
C GLN A 32 16.07 2.30 1.29
N ALA A 33 16.43 3.50 0.81
CA ALA A 33 17.11 4.49 1.63
C ALA A 33 16.24 4.93 2.82
N LEU A 34 14.95 5.24 2.58
CA LEU A 34 13.99 5.58 3.64
C LEU A 34 13.81 4.46 4.66
N HIS A 35 13.77 3.21 4.19
CA HIS A 35 13.73 2.06 5.08
C HIS A 35 15.00 1.91 5.92
N ALA A 36 16.18 2.01 5.29
CA ALA A 36 17.46 1.78 5.95
C ALA A 36 17.73 2.80 7.07
N ILE A 37 17.21 4.03 6.93
CA ILE A 37 17.27 5.06 7.98
C ILE A 37 16.16 4.94 9.02
N GLY A 38 15.23 3.99 8.87
CA GLY A 38 14.20 3.66 9.86
C GLY A 38 13.02 4.63 9.94
N VAL A 39 12.82 5.49 8.93
CA VAL A 39 11.74 6.50 8.93
C VAL A 39 10.60 6.17 7.97
N SER A 40 10.65 5.01 7.29
CA SER A 40 9.64 4.66 6.30
C SER A 40 8.27 4.42 6.93
N THR A 41 7.24 5.00 6.29
CA THR A 41 5.85 4.78 6.65
C THR A 41 5.32 3.45 6.08
N PRO A 42 4.25 2.88 6.65
CA PRO A 42 3.61 1.68 6.08
C PRO A 42 3.25 1.82 4.59
N LYS A 43 2.84 3.02 4.17
CA LYS A 43 2.50 3.32 2.78
C LYS A 43 3.72 3.25 1.86
N GLU A 44 4.86 3.74 2.30
CA GLU A 44 6.11 3.70 1.55
C GLU A 44 6.70 2.29 1.48
N GLU A 45 6.53 1.48 2.53
CA GLU A 45 6.88 0.06 2.48
C GLU A 45 6.01 -0.73 1.49
N THR A 46 4.71 -0.43 1.43
CA THR A 46 3.82 -0.98 0.39
C THR A 46 4.22 -0.50 -1.00
N MET A 47 4.62 0.78 -1.14
CA MET A 47 5.16 1.32 -2.39
C MET A 47 6.46 0.61 -2.79
N LEU A 48 7.35 0.29 -1.84
CA LEU A 48 8.59 -0.43 -2.10
C LEU A 48 8.30 -1.83 -2.65
N ALA A 49 7.33 -2.53 -2.07
CA ALA A 49 6.89 -3.83 -2.58
C ALA A 49 6.37 -3.73 -4.02
N LEU A 50 5.58 -2.69 -4.33
CA LEU A 50 5.10 -2.44 -5.69
C LEU A 50 6.25 -2.11 -6.65
N SER A 51 7.19 -1.25 -6.26
CA SER A 51 8.34 -0.88 -7.09
C SER A 51 9.25 -2.09 -7.35
N LEU A 52 9.47 -2.97 -6.37
CA LEU A 52 10.20 -4.22 -6.56
C LEU A 52 9.52 -5.14 -7.58
N LEU A 53 8.20 -5.26 -7.51
CA LEU A 53 7.42 -6.04 -8.47
C LEU A 53 7.54 -5.47 -9.89
N GLN A 54 7.40 -4.15 -10.05
CA GLN A 54 7.53 -3.49 -11.35
C GLN A 54 8.96 -3.55 -11.91
N ALA A 55 9.97 -3.58 -11.05
CA ALA A 55 11.38 -3.79 -11.42
C ALA A 55 11.70 -5.27 -11.73
N GLY A 56 10.71 -6.15 -11.85
CA GLY A 56 10.90 -7.56 -12.18
C GLY A 56 11.50 -8.40 -11.04
N LYS A 57 11.34 -7.99 -9.78
CA LYS A 57 11.84 -8.70 -8.58
C LYS A 57 10.68 -9.22 -7.70
N PRO A 58 9.83 -10.13 -8.21
CA PRO A 58 8.64 -10.60 -7.51
C PRO A 58 8.95 -11.34 -6.19
N GLU A 59 10.06 -12.06 -6.07
CA GLU A 59 10.47 -12.71 -4.82
C GLU A 59 10.79 -11.68 -3.74
N ALA A 60 11.52 -10.62 -4.09
CA ALA A 60 11.85 -9.54 -3.17
C ALA A 60 10.59 -8.79 -2.72
N ALA A 61 9.64 -8.57 -3.64
CA ALA A 61 8.34 -7.99 -3.30
C ALA A 61 7.56 -8.85 -2.29
N LEU A 62 7.54 -10.18 -2.47
CA LEU A 62 6.89 -11.09 -1.52
C LEU A 62 7.54 -11.08 -0.15
N ALA A 63 8.88 -11.18 -0.09
CA ALA A 63 9.61 -11.10 1.17
C ALA A 63 9.29 -9.81 1.91
N ARG A 64 9.10 -8.70 1.18
CA ARG A 64 8.72 -7.43 1.77
C ARG A 64 7.30 -7.39 2.33
N LEU A 65 6.35 -7.95 1.58
CA LEU A 65 4.96 -8.08 2.04
C LEU A 65 4.84 -9.02 3.25
N ASP A 66 5.69 -10.04 3.35
CA ASP A 66 5.75 -10.91 4.53
C ASP A 66 6.22 -10.14 5.77
N GLN A 67 7.22 -9.27 5.64
CA GLN A 67 7.65 -8.38 6.73
C GLN A 67 6.54 -7.41 7.16
N LEU A 68 5.82 -6.82 6.21
CA LEU A 68 4.68 -5.95 6.51
C LEU A 68 3.57 -6.69 7.26
N ALA A 69 3.24 -7.91 6.84
CA ALA A 69 2.25 -8.74 7.50
C ALA A 69 2.66 -9.10 8.94
N LEU A 70 3.94 -9.38 9.20
CA LEU A 70 4.47 -9.63 10.55
C LEU A 70 4.34 -8.39 11.45
N ASN A 71 4.46 -7.19 10.87
CA ASN A 71 4.28 -5.93 11.57
C ASN A 71 2.80 -5.49 11.71
N GLY A 72 1.85 -6.34 11.33
CA GLY A 72 0.41 -6.04 11.38
C GLY A 72 -0.08 -5.11 10.28
N VAL A 73 0.76 -4.78 9.29
CA VAL A 73 0.37 -3.99 8.12
C VAL A 73 -0.15 -4.94 7.05
N SER A 74 -1.46 -5.00 6.89
CA SER A 74 -2.11 -5.83 5.87
C SER A 74 -3.36 -5.14 5.32
N ASP A 75 -3.15 -4.17 4.43
CA ASP A 75 -4.23 -3.48 3.74
C ASP A 75 -4.61 -4.17 2.41
N ALA A 76 -5.63 -3.65 1.75
CA ALA A 76 -6.07 -4.18 0.46
C ALA A 76 -4.94 -4.14 -0.60
N ALA A 77 -4.13 -3.07 -0.61
CA ALA A 77 -3.04 -2.92 -1.58
C ALA A 77 -1.99 -4.03 -1.41
N CYS A 78 -1.63 -4.38 -0.17
CA CYS A 78 -0.71 -5.48 0.13
C CYS A 78 -1.17 -6.80 -0.48
N HIS A 79 -2.46 -7.13 -0.36
CA HIS A 79 -3.02 -8.36 -0.94
C HIS A 79 -3.02 -8.36 -2.46
N LEU A 80 -3.25 -7.20 -3.09
CA LEU A 80 -3.19 -7.07 -4.55
C LEU A 80 -1.76 -7.29 -5.07
N ILE A 81 -0.78 -6.61 -4.48
CA ILE A 81 0.64 -6.75 -4.87
C ILE A 81 1.09 -8.20 -4.63
N ARG A 82 0.69 -8.82 -3.51
CA ARG A 82 0.98 -10.25 -3.23
C ARG A 82 0.44 -11.16 -4.32
N SER A 83 -0.81 -10.94 -4.75
CA SER A 83 -1.42 -11.71 -5.83
C SER A 83 -0.64 -11.58 -7.14
N GLN A 84 -0.21 -10.36 -7.49
CA GLN A 84 0.55 -10.10 -8.71
C GLN A 84 1.94 -10.74 -8.66
N ALA A 85 2.65 -10.63 -7.53
CA ALA A 85 3.96 -11.25 -7.35
C ALA A 85 3.88 -12.79 -7.42
N LEU A 86 2.90 -13.40 -6.73
CA LEU A 86 2.66 -14.85 -6.82
C LEU A 86 2.31 -15.29 -8.25
N HIS A 87 1.58 -14.47 -9.00
CA HIS A 87 1.26 -14.74 -10.40
C HIS A 87 2.51 -14.71 -11.28
N ALA A 88 3.37 -13.69 -11.14
CA ALA A 88 4.64 -13.59 -11.86
C ALA A 88 5.57 -14.79 -11.60
N LEU A 89 5.51 -15.36 -10.39
CA LEU A 89 6.25 -16.57 -9.99
C LEU A 89 5.60 -17.89 -10.43
N GLY A 90 4.46 -17.85 -11.13
CA GLY A 90 3.73 -19.06 -11.53
C GLY A 90 2.99 -19.77 -10.40
N ARG A 91 2.94 -19.20 -9.18
CA ARG A 91 2.26 -19.75 -7.99
C ARG A 91 0.75 -19.49 -8.02
N LYS A 92 0.08 -20.03 -9.04
CA LYS A 92 -1.32 -19.72 -9.41
C LYS A 92 -2.35 -19.94 -8.31
N VAL A 93 -2.18 -20.98 -7.48
CA VAL A 93 -3.15 -21.30 -6.40
C VAL A 93 -3.11 -20.22 -5.32
N GLU A 94 -1.90 -19.83 -4.92
CA GLU A 94 -1.67 -18.83 -3.89
C GLU A 94 -2.03 -17.42 -4.40
N ALA A 95 -1.72 -17.12 -5.66
CA ALA A 95 -2.16 -15.88 -6.31
C ALA A 95 -3.68 -15.71 -6.22
N ARG A 96 -4.44 -16.76 -6.56
CA ARG A 96 -5.91 -16.76 -6.42
C ARG A 96 -6.36 -16.56 -4.97
N ALA A 97 -5.65 -17.12 -3.99
CA ALA A 97 -5.96 -16.90 -2.58
C ALA A 97 -5.73 -15.45 -2.15
N ALA A 98 -4.62 -14.84 -2.55
CA ALA A 98 -4.30 -13.44 -2.29
C ALA A 98 -5.32 -12.49 -2.96
N MET A 99 -5.72 -12.76 -4.21
CA MET A 99 -6.77 -11.99 -4.88
C MET A 99 -8.11 -12.04 -4.13
N ARG A 100 -8.50 -13.21 -3.61
CA ARG A 100 -9.72 -13.30 -2.77
C ARG A 100 -9.59 -12.47 -1.50
N ALA A 101 -8.43 -12.46 -0.85
CA ALA A 101 -8.17 -11.62 0.32
C ALA A 101 -8.30 -10.13 -0.01
N TYR A 102 -7.73 -9.69 -1.14
CA TYR A 102 -7.89 -8.33 -1.64
C TYR A 102 -9.36 -7.94 -1.83
N LEU A 103 -10.14 -8.78 -2.51
CA LEU A 103 -11.57 -8.49 -2.77
C LEU A 103 -12.38 -8.36 -1.48
N ARG A 104 -12.09 -9.20 -0.47
CA ARG A 104 -12.73 -9.09 0.85
C ARG A 104 -12.35 -7.79 1.56
N ALA A 105 -11.06 -7.44 1.57
CA ALA A 105 -10.57 -6.20 2.18
C ALA A 105 -11.16 -4.96 1.51
N ARG A 106 -11.27 -4.97 0.18
CA ARG A 106 -11.90 -3.90 -0.60
C ARG A 106 -13.39 -3.76 -0.25
N ALA A 107 -14.13 -4.87 -0.21
CA ALA A 107 -15.54 -4.85 0.17
C ALA A 107 -15.76 -4.26 1.57
N ALA A 108 -14.94 -4.66 2.55
CA ALA A 108 -15.03 -4.13 3.92
C ALA A 108 -14.80 -2.61 3.97
N SER A 109 -13.85 -2.09 3.18
CA SER A 109 -13.58 -0.64 3.12
C SER A 109 -14.72 0.19 2.50
N VAL A 110 -15.53 -0.41 1.61
CA VAL A 110 -16.70 0.25 1.01
C VAL A 110 -17.85 0.32 2.00
N THR A 111 -18.06 -0.75 2.79
CA THR A 111 -19.13 -0.82 3.79
C THR A 111 -18.87 0.05 5.03
N SER A 112 -17.60 0.38 5.33
CA SER A 112 -17.24 1.24 6.46
C SER A 112 -17.32 2.74 6.17
N ARG A 113 -17.65 3.16 4.94
CA ARG A 113 -17.89 4.58 4.62
C ARG A 113 -19.28 4.94 5.15
N PRO A 114 -19.41 5.83 6.15
CA PRO A 114 -20.72 6.20 6.66
C PRO A 114 -21.54 6.83 5.53
N ASP A 115 -22.79 6.38 5.37
CA ASP A 115 -23.73 6.98 4.44
C ASP A 115 -23.87 8.48 4.78
N PRO A 116 -23.69 9.41 3.82
CA PRO A 116 -23.92 10.83 4.07
C PRO A 116 -25.39 11.15 4.39
N ALA A 117 -26.30 10.19 4.17
CA ALA A 117 -27.73 10.30 4.43
C ALA A 117 -28.11 10.07 5.91
N SER A 118 -27.27 9.46 6.74
CA SER A 118 -27.60 9.20 8.15
C SER A 118 -27.38 10.41 9.07
N LEU A 119 -26.87 11.53 8.55
CA LEU A 119 -26.61 12.77 9.31
C LEU A 119 -27.80 13.75 9.35
N ASN A 120 -28.95 13.43 8.73
CA ASN A 120 -30.02 14.43 8.53
C ASN A 120 -31.39 14.08 9.13
N LEU A 121 -31.44 13.31 10.22
CA LEU A 121 -32.69 12.98 10.93
C LEU A 121 -32.72 13.46 12.39
N SER A 122 -32.31 14.71 12.64
CA SER A 122 -32.44 15.34 13.97
C SER A 122 -32.62 16.86 13.86
N ALA A 123 -33.57 17.31 13.04
CA ALA A 123 -34.16 18.64 13.21
C ALA A 123 -35.50 18.46 13.96
N PRO A 124 -35.71 19.10 15.12
CA PRO A 124 -36.97 18.99 15.84
C PRO A 124 -38.08 19.68 15.03
N SER A 125 -39.13 18.92 14.74
CA SER A 125 -40.40 19.39 14.19
C SER A 125 -41.28 20.02 15.28
N SER A 126 -42.11 21.00 14.86
CA SER A 126 -43.13 21.78 15.61
C SER A 126 -42.53 23.00 16.33
N LEU A 127 -42.81 24.28 16.01
CA LEU A 127 -44.03 24.96 15.53
C LEU A 127 -45.26 24.65 16.39
N ALA A 128 -45.38 25.40 17.49
CA ALA A 128 -46.62 25.86 18.12
C ALA A 128 -46.28 27.10 18.97
#